data_AF-A0A3D4QJJ1-F1
#
_entry.id   AF-A0A3D4QJJ1-F1
#
_cell.length_a   1.000
_cell.length_b   1.000
_cell.length_c   1.000
_cell.angle_alpha   90.00
_cell.angle_beta   90.00
_cell.angle_gamma   90.00
#
_symmetry.space_group_name_H-M   'P 1'
#
loop_
_entity.id
_entity.type
_entity.pdbx_description
1 polymer ?
#
loop_
_entity_poly.entity_id
_entity_poly.type
_entity_poly.pdbx_seq_one_letter_code
_entity_poly.pdbx_strand_id
1 'polypeptide(L)'
;MARIKDDYRALSGTEKAAIFLLSLHQDQAAMLFERMDDEEIRELSASMSSLGNVHSSVIERLFVEFADKLSSAGGLVGSIDAAERLLNAALSGERVDAIMEEMRGPAGRTMWDKMGNVNEAVLANYLKNE
;
A
#
# COMPACT_ATOMS: atom_id res chain seq x y z
N MET A 1 28.20 -28.84 -8.47
CA MET A 1 26.73 -28.83 -8.66
C MET A 1 26.16 -27.75 -7.75
N ALA A 2 25.35 -26.84 -8.27
CA ALA A 2 24.69 -25.83 -7.44
C ALA A 2 23.77 -26.53 -6.44
N ARG A 3 23.90 -26.20 -5.15
CA ARG A 3 23.04 -26.74 -4.10
C ARG A 3 21.64 -26.18 -4.31
N ILE A 4 20.64 -27.04 -4.49
CA ILE A 4 19.25 -26.61 -4.56
C ILE A 4 18.79 -26.29 -3.13
N LYS A 5 18.23 -25.10 -2.94
CA LYS A 5 17.63 -24.70 -1.67
C LYS A 5 16.13 -24.96 -1.70
N ASP A 6 15.72 -26.01 -0.98
CA ASP A 6 14.33 -26.44 -0.86
C ASP A 6 13.75 -26.20 0.54
N ASP A 7 14.60 -26.10 1.58
CA ASP A 7 14.16 -25.87 2.95
C ASP A 7 14.16 -24.38 3.33
N TYR A 8 12.96 -23.80 3.32
CA TYR A 8 12.73 -22.42 3.73
C TYR A 8 13.18 -22.10 5.16
N ARG A 9 13.09 -23.06 6.10
CA ARG A 9 13.46 -22.81 7.51
C ARG A 9 14.96 -22.74 7.72
N ALA A 10 15.74 -23.29 6.79
CA ALA A 10 17.19 -23.25 6.83
C ALA A 10 17.77 -21.93 6.28
N LEU A 11 16.94 -21.07 5.70
CA LEU A 11 17.39 -19.80 5.13
C LEU A 11 17.72 -18.78 6.22
N SER A 12 18.89 -18.15 6.10
CA SER A 12 19.26 -17.01 6.93
C SER A 12 18.46 -15.76 6.55
N GLY A 13 18.50 -14.73 7.40
CA GLY A 13 17.87 -13.44 7.09
C GLY A 13 18.44 -12.80 5.82
N THR A 14 19.76 -12.78 5.68
CA THR A 14 20.46 -12.27 4.49
C THR A 14 20.07 -13.05 3.23
N GLU A 15 19.96 -14.38 3.31
CA GLU A 15 19.52 -15.21 2.18
C GLU A 15 18.07 -14.93 1.78
N LYS A 16 17.18 -14.75 2.77
CA LYS A 16 15.79 -14.35 2.50
C LYS A 16 15.72 -12.97 1.84
N ALA A 17 16.49 -12.00 2.33
CA ALA A 17 16.56 -10.66 1.75
C ALA A 17 17.11 -10.68 0.32
N ALA A 18 18.15 -11.47 0.06
CA ALA A 18 18.71 -11.66 -1.27
C ALA A 18 17.70 -12.29 -2.24
N ILE A 19 16.98 -13.35 -1.84
CA ILE A 19 15.91 -13.96 -2.65
C ILE A 19 14.81 -12.93 -2.93
N PHE A 20 14.40 -12.16 -1.93
CA PHE A 20 13.36 -11.15 -2.08
C PHE A 20 13.76 -10.08 -3.11
N LEU A 21 14.95 -9.48 -2.94
CA LEU A 21 15.46 -8.44 -3.86
C LEU A 21 15.60 -8.95 -5.30
N LEU A 22 16.10 -10.18 -5.50
CA LEU A 22 16.19 -10.80 -6.83
C LEU A 22 14.82 -11.09 -7.45
N SER A 23 13.75 -11.11 -6.65
CA SER A 23 12.38 -11.31 -7.11
C SER A 23 11.67 -9.99 -7.47
N LEU A 24 12.29 -8.84 -7.20
CA LEU A 24 11.74 -7.53 -7.55
C LEU A 24 12.15 -7.12 -8.97
N HIS A 25 11.40 -6.17 -9.55
CA HIS A 25 11.84 -5.45 -10.74
C HIS A 25 13.08 -4.59 -10.40
N GLN A 26 13.96 -4.43 -11.39
CA GLN A 26 15.23 -3.73 -11.24
C GLN A 26 15.09 -2.35 -10.59
N ASP A 27 14.12 -1.55 -11.02
CA ASP A 27 13.89 -0.20 -10.48
C ASP A 27 13.53 -0.21 -8.98
N GLN A 28 12.78 -1.21 -8.54
CA GLN A 28 12.38 -1.35 -7.13
C GLN A 28 13.55 -1.80 -6.26
N ALA A 29 14.36 -2.74 -6.76
CA ALA A 29 15.58 -3.16 -6.07
C ALA A 29 16.61 -2.02 -5.98
N ALA A 30 16.75 -1.21 -7.03
CA ALA A 30 17.66 -0.06 -7.05
C ALA A 30 17.33 0.96 -5.96
N MET A 31 16.05 1.32 -5.79
CA MET A 31 15.62 2.23 -4.72
C MET A 31 15.92 1.71 -3.31
N LEU A 32 15.97 0.39 -3.11
CA LEU A 32 16.35 -0.21 -1.84
C LEU A 32 17.87 -0.12 -1.62
N PHE A 33 18.67 -0.40 -2.64
CA PHE A 33 20.13 -0.28 -2.55
C PHE A 33 20.60 1.16 -2.27
N GLU A 34 19.92 2.17 -2.79
CA GLU A 34 20.23 3.58 -2.48
C GLU A 34 20.09 3.95 -0.99
N ARG A 35 19.39 3.11 -0.21
CA ARG A 35 19.15 3.33 1.22
C ARG A 35 20.03 2.45 2.12
N MET A 36 20.91 1.65 1.54
CA MET A 36 21.81 0.74 2.24
C MET A 36 23.22 1.33 2.28
N ASP A 37 24.01 0.94 3.27
CA ASP A 37 25.45 1.23 3.28
C ASP A 37 26.26 0.22 2.45
N ASP A 38 27.52 0.55 2.19
CA ASP A 38 28.42 -0.28 1.36
C ASP A 38 28.64 -1.70 1.94
N GLU A 39 28.54 -1.88 3.26
CA GLU A 39 28.71 -3.18 3.91
C GLU A 39 27.46 -4.04 3.68
N GLU A 40 26.28 -3.49 3.90
CA GLU A 40 25.00 -4.15 3.64
C GLU A 40 24.87 -4.57 2.16
N ILE A 41 25.23 -3.67 1.24
CA ILE A 41 25.24 -3.95 -0.21
C ILE A 41 26.18 -5.13 -0.52
N ARG A 42 27.38 -5.14 0.07
CA ARG A 42 28.38 -6.20 -0.13
C ARG A 42 27.89 -7.54 0.41
N GLU A 43 27.34 -7.55 1.62
CA GLU A 43 26.79 -8.76 2.25
C GLU A 43 25.65 -9.36 1.42
N LEU A 44 24.70 -8.53 1.00
CA LEU A 44 23.58 -8.96 0.16
C LEU A 44 24.05 -9.45 -1.20
N SER A 45 24.98 -8.75 -1.85
CA SER A 45 25.53 -9.15 -3.15
C SER A 45 26.26 -10.50 -3.06
N ALA A 46 27.01 -10.74 -1.99
CA ALA A 46 27.66 -12.02 -1.72
C ALA A 46 26.62 -13.14 -1.50
N SER A 47 25.54 -12.85 -0.77
CA SER A 47 24.44 -13.80 -0.59
C SER A 47 23.75 -14.12 -1.93
N MET A 48 23.42 -13.11 -2.73
CA MET A 48 22.81 -13.26 -4.05
C MET A 48 23.63 -14.16 -4.97
N SER A 49 24.93 -13.92 -5.06
CA SER A 49 25.83 -14.70 -5.92
C SER A 49 26.00 -16.17 -5.47
N SER A 50 25.73 -16.48 -4.20
CA SER A 50 25.91 -17.82 -3.61
C SER A 50 24.62 -18.64 -3.49
N LEU A 51 23.45 -18.04 -3.77
CA LEU A 51 22.14 -18.69 -3.58
C LEU A 51 21.92 -19.94 -4.45
N GLY A 52 22.47 -19.97 -5.67
CA GLY A 52 22.21 -21.06 -6.61
C GLY A 52 20.74 -21.13 -7.05
N ASN A 53 20.25 -22.34 -7.27
CA ASN A 53 18.84 -22.55 -7.65
C ASN A 53 17.96 -22.58 -6.40
N VAL A 54 16.95 -21.71 -6.39
CA VAL A 54 15.92 -21.61 -5.34
C VAL A 54 14.61 -22.12 -5.91
N HIS A 55 13.98 -23.07 -5.21
CA HIS A 55 12.71 -23.65 -5.68
C HIS A 55 11.55 -22.66 -5.53
N SER A 56 10.58 -22.68 -6.44
CA SER A 56 9.45 -21.74 -6.43
C SER A 56 8.67 -21.76 -5.12
N SER A 57 8.49 -22.93 -4.52
CA SER A 57 7.80 -23.08 -3.23
C SER A 57 8.48 -22.33 -2.08
N VAL A 58 9.81 -22.15 -2.15
CA VAL A 58 10.58 -21.38 -1.16
C VAL A 58 10.30 -19.88 -1.35
N ILE A 59 10.26 -19.43 -2.60
CA ILE A 59 9.95 -18.03 -2.97
C ILE A 59 8.52 -17.69 -2.57
N GLU A 60 7.54 -18.54 -2.90
CA GLU A 60 6.14 -18.35 -2.53
C GLU A 60 5.98 -18.23 -1.00
N ARG A 61 6.61 -19.13 -0.26
CA ARG A 61 6.57 -19.10 1.21
C ARG A 61 7.22 -17.84 1.79
N LEU A 62 8.29 -17.34 1.17
CA LEU A 62 8.92 -16.08 1.54
C LEU A 62 7.94 -14.91 1.43
N PHE A 63 7.21 -14.82 0.33
CA PHE A 63 6.24 -13.75 0.10
C PHE A 63 5.03 -13.82 1.03
N VAL A 64 4.56 -15.03 1.38
CA VAL A 64 3.51 -15.18 2.39
C VAL A 64 4.00 -14.67 3.76
N GLU A 65 5.19 -15.08 4.21
CA GLU A 65 5.75 -14.58 5.49
C GLU A 65 5.94 -13.06 5.46
N PHE A 66 6.39 -12.51 4.34
CA PHE A 66 6.58 -11.07 4.18
C PHE A 66 5.24 -10.31 4.24
N ALA A 67 4.20 -10.79 3.55
CA ALA A 67 2.87 -10.19 3.58
C ALA A 67 2.25 -10.24 4.98
N ASP A 68 2.39 -11.37 5.68
CA ASP A 68 1.94 -11.51 7.08
C ASP A 68 2.63 -10.47 7.97
N LYS A 69 3.95 -10.34 7.86
CA LYS A 69 4.71 -9.33 8.62
C LYS A 69 4.31 -7.90 8.26
N LEU A 70 4.09 -7.60 6.98
CA LEU A 70 3.64 -6.29 6.54
C LEU A 70 2.27 -5.94 7.13
N SER A 71 1.34 -6.89 7.14
CA SER A 71 0.01 -6.68 7.74
C SER A 71 0.07 -6.46 9.26
N SER A 72 1.04 -7.09 9.93
CA SER A 72 1.26 -6.93 11.38
C SER A 72 1.87 -5.57 11.77
N ALA A 73 2.50 -4.87 10.82
CA ALA A 73 3.11 -3.56 11.04
C ALA A 73 2.08 -2.39 11.08
N GLY A 74 0.80 -2.69 10.87
CA GLY A 74 -0.30 -1.74 10.90
C GLY A 74 -1.21 -1.95 9.70
N GLY A 75 -2.49 -2.24 9.97
CA GLY A 75 -3.48 -2.46 8.92
C GLY A 75 -3.65 -1.24 8.00
N LEU A 76 -3.91 -1.49 6.72
CA LEU A 76 -4.32 -0.45 5.79
C LEU A 76 -5.73 0.02 6.17
N VAL A 77 -5.85 1.25 6.64
CA VAL A 77 -7.17 1.89 6.78
C VAL A 77 -7.52 2.52 5.45
N GLY A 78 -8.49 1.92 4.75
CA GLY A 78 -9.09 2.54 3.57
C GLY A 78 -9.90 3.77 3.98
N SER A 79 -9.61 4.92 3.37
CA SER A 79 -10.41 6.15 3.51
C SER A 79 -10.71 6.75 2.14
N ILE A 80 -11.73 7.61 2.06
CA ILE A 80 -12.05 8.38 0.86
C ILE A 80 -10.81 9.16 0.40
N ASP A 81 -10.06 9.79 1.31
CA ASP A 81 -8.84 10.52 0.98
C ASP A 81 -7.70 9.62 0.47
N ALA A 82 -7.58 8.39 0.98
CA ALA A 82 -6.60 7.43 0.49
C ALA A 82 -6.93 6.96 -0.94
N ALA A 83 -8.22 6.70 -1.21
CA ALA A 83 -8.70 6.35 -2.54
C ALA A 83 -8.50 7.52 -3.53
N GLU A 84 -8.85 8.74 -3.13
CA GLU A 84 -8.72 9.95 -3.96
C GLU A 84 -7.27 10.19 -4.39
N ARG A 85 -6.30 10.05 -3.47
CA ARG A 85 -4.87 10.18 -3.78
C ARG A 85 -4.40 9.15 -4.81
N LEU A 86 -4.85 7.90 -4.68
CA LEU A 86 -4.52 6.84 -5.65
C LEU A 86 -5.14 7.11 -7.02
N LEU A 87 -6.40 7.55 -7.05
CA LEU A 87 -7.09 7.88 -8.30
C LEU A 87 -6.41 9.05 -9.04
N ASN A 88 -6.00 10.08 -8.31
CA ASN A 88 -5.25 11.22 -8.87
C ASN A 88 -3.88 10.84 -9.46
N ALA A 89 -3.25 9.78 -8.95
CA ALA A 89 -1.99 9.28 -9.50
C ALA A 89 -2.17 8.51 -10.83
N ALA A 90 -3.38 8.03 -11.13
CA ALA A 90 -3.64 7.12 -12.23
C ALA A 90 -4.56 7.69 -13.33
N LEU A 91 -5.36 8.71 -13.03
CA LEU A 91 -6.42 9.22 -13.91
C LEU A 91 -6.35 10.75 -14.05
N SER A 92 -7.07 11.29 -15.04
CA SER A 92 -7.28 12.74 -15.16
C SER A 92 -8.20 13.27 -14.06
N GLY A 93 -7.99 14.52 -13.63
CA GLY A 93 -8.77 15.15 -12.55
C GLY A 93 -10.28 15.05 -12.76
N GLU A 94 -10.79 15.36 -13.95
CA GLU A 94 -12.22 15.25 -14.29
C GLU A 94 -12.80 13.85 -14.04
N ARG A 95 -12.01 12.79 -14.32
CA ARG A 95 -12.44 11.41 -14.10
C ARG A 95 -12.39 11.03 -12.63
N VAL A 96 -11.42 11.55 -11.88
CA VAL A 96 -11.36 11.39 -10.43
C VAL A 96 -12.58 12.05 -9.80
N ASP A 97 -12.87 13.31 -10.16
CA ASP A 97 -14.00 14.07 -9.61
C ASP A 97 -15.33 13.35 -9.83
N ALA A 98 -15.57 12.85 -11.05
CA ALA A 98 -16.79 12.09 -11.37
C ALA A 98 -16.93 10.82 -10.51
N ILE A 99 -15.84 10.06 -10.34
CA ILE A 99 -15.82 8.84 -9.52
C ILE A 99 -16.02 9.18 -8.04
N MET A 100 -15.36 10.23 -7.55
CA MET A 100 -15.44 10.65 -6.15
C MET A 100 -16.84 11.18 -5.79
N GLU A 101 -17.50 11.90 -6.70
CA GLU A 101 -18.90 12.34 -6.55
C GLU A 101 -19.87 11.15 -6.50
N GLU A 102 -19.70 10.16 -7.38
CA GLU A 102 -20.52 8.93 -7.36
C GLU A 102 -20.32 8.14 -6.05
N MET A 103 -19.07 8.01 -5.59
CA MET A 103 -18.73 7.30 -4.35
C MET A 103 -19.26 7.99 -3.09
N ARG A 104 -19.30 9.34 -3.07
CA ARG A 104 -19.88 10.11 -1.95
C ARG A 104 -21.40 9.92 -1.87
N GLY A 105 -22.04 9.46 -2.96
CA GLY A 105 -23.48 9.24 -3.03
C GLY A 105 -24.30 10.47 -2.62
N PRO A 106 -25.60 10.34 -2.32
CA PRO A 106 -26.38 11.42 -1.72
C PRO A 106 -25.93 11.80 -0.30
N ALA A 107 -24.92 11.11 0.26
CA ALA A 107 -24.47 11.26 1.63
C ALA A 107 -23.48 12.42 1.75
N GLY A 108 -24.01 13.63 1.59
CA GLY A 108 -23.17 14.82 1.72
C GLY A 108 -23.85 16.18 1.70
N ARG A 109 -25.19 16.25 1.67
CA ARG A 109 -26.07 17.38 2.03
C ARG A 109 -27.46 17.10 1.46
N THR A 110 -28.27 16.30 2.13
CA THR A 110 -29.71 16.46 1.90
C THR A 110 -30.06 17.88 2.34
N MET A 111 -30.88 18.60 1.55
CA MET A 111 -31.34 19.96 1.89
C MET A 111 -31.93 20.01 3.33
N TRP A 112 -32.40 18.87 3.84
CA TRP A 112 -32.92 18.61 5.18
C TRP A 112 -31.86 18.65 6.30
N ASP A 113 -30.66 18.10 6.11
CA ASP A 113 -29.58 18.18 7.11
C ASP A 113 -29.03 19.60 7.28
N LYS A 114 -29.12 20.42 6.22
CA LYS A 114 -28.84 21.87 6.33
C LYS A 114 -29.94 22.58 7.12
N MET A 115 -31.20 22.20 6.98
CA MET A 115 -32.31 22.80 7.75
C MET A 115 -32.27 22.43 9.24
N GLY A 116 -31.85 21.22 9.61
CA GLY A 116 -31.72 20.81 11.01
C GLY A 116 -30.62 21.55 11.80
N ASN A 117 -29.69 22.22 11.11
CA ASN A 117 -28.60 23.00 11.72
C ASN A 117 -28.82 24.53 11.60
N VAL A 118 -29.97 24.98 11.08
CA VAL A 118 -30.34 26.39 11.09
C VAL A 118 -30.99 26.71 12.43
N ASN A 119 -30.54 27.77 13.10
CA ASN A 119 -31.10 28.22 14.37
C ASN A 119 -32.62 28.47 14.23
N GLU A 120 -33.42 27.79 15.06
CA GLU A 120 -34.89 27.83 15.04
C GLU A 120 -35.44 29.27 15.10
N ALA A 121 -34.73 30.20 15.74
CA ALA A 121 -35.11 31.61 15.81
C ALA A 121 -35.04 32.35 14.46
N VAL A 122 -34.18 31.91 13.53
CA VAL A 122 -34.05 32.50 12.19
C VAL A 122 -35.18 32.01 11.28
N LEU A 123 -35.54 30.72 11.38
CA LEU A 123 -36.66 30.13 10.65
C LEU A 123 -38.02 30.71 11.09
N ALA A 124 -38.21 30.90 12.39
CA ALA A 124 -39.44 31.47 12.95
C ALA A 124 -39.66 32.93 12.50
N ASN A 125 -38.59 33.73 12.35
CA ASN A 125 -38.70 35.11 11.88
C ASN A 125 -39.03 35.22 10.38
N TYR A 126 -38.64 34.23 9.57
CA TYR A 126 -39.00 34.18 8.15
C TYR A 126 -40.48 33.81 7.96
N LEU A 127 -40.96 32.77 8.65
CA LEU A 127 -42.37 32.32 8.58
C LEU A 127 -43.39 33.31 9.18
N LYS A 128 -42.94 34.25 10.01
CA LYS A 128 -43.79 35.28 10.64
C LYS A 128 -44.00 36.50 9.74
N ASN A 129 -43.21 36.64 8.68
CA ASN A 129 -43.25 37.76 7.74
C ASN A 129 -43.86 37.38 6.37
N GLU A 130 -44.48 36.20 6.27
CA GLU A 130 -45.41 35.80 5.21
C GLU A 130 -46.86 35.91 5.73
#